data_AF-A0A2S5T1H9-F1
#
_entry.id   AF-A0A2S5T1H9-F1
#
_cell.length_a   1.000
_cell.length_b   1.000
_cell.length_c   1.000
_cell.angle_alpha   90.00
_cell.angle_beta   90.00
_cell.angle_gamma   90.00
#
_symmetry.space_group_name_H-M   'P 1'
#
loop_
_entity.id
_entity.type
_entity.pdbx_description
1 polymer ?
#
loop_
_entity_poly.entity_id
_entity_poly.type
_entity_poly.pdbx_seq_one_letter_code
_entity_poly.pdbx_strand_id
1 'polypeptide(L)'
;MRRKMDLPHHFLARALDNRRANYRLLYACAQLDPLAFTERRAGAFPSLRAMLNRLLAVERHYLDAMERACQGRAPNERWRGFFDPAEPCGTCTELAAALADCDARLITLCRHLDASQLRLPVTVPRERGPRAERLDRLLVQLFRHQDEQRGRVHAMLAGRAVPRPPPDEPFCDGGAAWREGAAKAPGSGADEAPSASGDGPGQDLQRAH
;
A
#
# COMPACT_ATOMS: atom_id res chain seq x y z
N MET A 1 24.52 8.16 26.17
CA MET A 1 23.18 8.77 26.00
C MET A 1 22.48 8.13 24.80
N ARG A 2 21.37 7.40 24.99
CA ARG A 2 20.48 7.05 23.87
C ARG A 2 19.74 8.33 23.47
N ARG A 3 19.86 8.80 22.22
CA ARG A 3 18.96 9.84 21.70
C ARG A 3 17.53 9.30 21.78
N LYS A 4 16.60 10.05 22.37
CA LYS A 4 15.17 9.82 22.13
C LYS A 4 14.93 9.99 20.64
N MET A 5 14.40 8.95 19.96
CA MET A 5 13.89 9.10 18.60
C MET A 5 12.63 9.95 18.66
N ASP A 6 12.69 11.16 18.12
CA ASP A 6 11.49 11.91 17.79
C ASP A 6 10.83 11.34 16.52
N LEU A 7 9.61 11.78 16.25
CA LEU A 7 8.82 11.24 15.14
C LEU A 7 9.42 11.53 13.75
N PRO A 8 9.97 12.74 13.46
CA PRO A 8 10.71 12.97 12.22
C PRO A 8 11.91 12.02 12.03
N HIS A 9 12.73 11.82 13.07
CA HIS A 9 13.85 10.88 13.01
C HIS A 9 13.36 9.44 12.79
N HIS A 10 12.21 9.05 13.34
CA HIS A 10 11.60 7.75 13.07
C HIS A 10 11.29 7.56 11.58
N PHE A 11 10.67 8.53 10.93
CA PHE A 11 10.36 8.43 9.50
C PHE A 11 11.62 8.41 8.63
N LEU A 12 12.65 9.18 8.98
CA LEU A 12 13.95 9.10 8.32
C LEU A 12 14.58 7.70 8.47
N ALA A 13 14.55 7.11 9.67
CA ALA A 13 15.04 5.76 9.89
C ALA A 13 14.27 4.75 9.03
N ARG A 14 12.94 4.85 8.97
CA ARG A 14 12.09 4.01 8.11
C ARG A 14 12.43 4.15 6.63
N ALA A 15 12.66 5.37 6.12
CA ALA A 15 13.07 5.59 4.73
C ALA A 15 14.43 4.97 4.41
N LEU A 16 15.40 5.06 5.32
CA LEU A 16 16.70 4.42 5.17
C LEU A 16 16.62 2.88 5.18
N ASP A 17 15.77 2.32 6.06
CA ASP A 17 15.49 0.89 6.08
C ASP A 17 14.79 0.42 4.81
N ASN A 18 13.82 1.19 4.31
CA ASN A 18 13.11 0.91 3.07
C ASN A 18 14.08 0.80 1.89
N ARG A 19 14.99 1.76 1.74
CA ARG A 19 16.03 1.73 0.70
C ARG A 19 16.89 0.47 0.78
N ARG A 20 17.30 0.07 1.98
CA ARG A 20 18.10 -1.16 2.18
C ARG A 20 17.31 -2.41 1.79
N ALA A 21 16.03 -2.48 2.18
CA ALA A 21 15.16 -3.60 1.84
C ALA A 21 14.90 -3.69 0.33
N ASN A 22 14.59 -2.56 -0.32
CA ASN A 22 14.41 -2.47 -1.76
C ASN A 22 15.66 -2.87 -2.51
N TYR A 23 16.83 -2.35 -2.11
CA TYR A 23 18.12 -2.72 -2.72
C TYR A 23 18.35 -4.23 -2.70
N ARG A 24 18.15 -4.89 -1.55
CA ARG A 24 18.33 -6.35 -1.43
C ARG A 24 17.35 -7.14 -2.29
N LEU A 25 16.08 -6.73 -2.31
CA LEU A 25 15.05 -7.37 -3.11
C LEU A 25 15.35 -7.25 -4.60
N LEU A 26 15.64 -6.03 -5.06
CA LEU A 26 15.92 -5.74 -6.47
C LEU A 26 17.23 -6.37 -6.93
N TYR A 27 18.23 -6.44 -6.05
CA TYR A 27 19.46 -7.19 -6.31
C TYR A 27 19.16 -8.67 -6.58
N ALA A 28 18.30 -9.30 -5.77
CA ALA A 28 17.88 -10.69 -6.01
C ALA A 28 17.08 -10.83 -7.32
N CYS A 29 16.16 -9.91 -7.61
CA CYS A 29 15.39 -9.90 -8.87
C CYS A 29 16.30 -9.74 -10.09
N ALA A 30 17.39 -8.97 -9.98
CA ALA A 30 18.34 -8.75 -11.07
C ALA A 30 19.18 -9.99 -11.42
N GLN A 31 19.21 -11.00 -10.54
CA GLN A 31 19.87 -12.29 -10.81
C GLN A 31 18.95 -13.32 -11.50
N LEU A 32 17.68 -12.97 -11.72
CA LEU A 32 16.76 -13.85 -12.43
C LEU A 32 17.04 -13.86 -13.92
N ASP A 33 16.72 -14.99 -14.56
CA ASP A 33 16.61 -15.03 -16.02
C ASP A 33 15.57 -13.99 -16.51
N PRO A 34 15.84 -13.23 -17.58
CA PRO A 34 14.90 -12.22 -18.10
C PRO A 34 13.50 -12.77 -18.40
N LEU A 35 13.38 -14.03 -18.82
CA LEU A 35 12.09 -14.67 -19.03
C LEU A 35 11.38 -14.90 -17.70
N ALA A 36 12.09 -15.37 -16.66
CA ALA A 36 11.50 -15.58 -15.32
C ALA A 36 10.97 -14.29 -14.67
N PHE A 37 11.55 -13.13 -15.03
CA PHE A 37 11.10 -11.81 -14.58
C PHE A 37 9.77 -11.37 -15.22
N THR A 38 9.55 -11.77 -16.48
CA THR A 38 8.37 -11.42 -17.28
C THR A 38 7.31 -12.51 -17.32
N GLU A 39 7.66 -13.72 -16.89
CA GLU A 39 6.82 -14.91 -16.88
C GLU A 39 5.51 -14.67 -16.11
N ARG A 40 4.43 -15.23 -16.67
CA ARG A 40 3.12 -15.18 -16.03
C ARG A 40 3.05 -16.09 -14.82
N ARG A 41 2.64 -15.56 -13.66
CA ARG A 41 2.51 -16.29 -12.39
C ARG A 41 1.05 -16.31 -11.94
N ALA A 42 0.67 -17.39 -11.25
CA ALA A 42 -0.66 -17.51 -10.65
C ALA A 42 -0.82 -16.49 -9.50
N GLY A 43 -1.89 -15.70 -9.52
CA GLY A 43 -2.20 -14.73 -8.47
C GLY A 43 -2.73 -13.39 -8.99
N ALA A 44 -2.74 -12.39 -8.11
CA ALA A 44 -3.35 -11.08 -8.36
C ALA A 44 -2.62 -10.18 -9.37
N PHE A 45 -1.37 -10.52 -9.71
CA PHE A 45 -0.50 -9.79 -10.63
C PHE A 45 0.12 -10.77 -11.61
N PRO A 46 0.18 -10.39 -12.91
CA PRO A 46 0.58 -11.32 -13.94
C PRO A 46 2.06 -11.68 -13.86
N SER A 47 2.98 -10.79 -13.45
CA SER A 47 4.42 -11.08 -13.40
C SER A 47 5.15 -10.23 -12.35
N LEU A 48 6.42 -10.54 -12.08
CA LEU A 48 7.28 -9.71 -11.21
C LEU A 48 7.47 -8.30 -11.80
N ARG A 49 7.66 -8.20 -13.13
CA ARG A 49 7.73 -6.92 -13.85
C ARG A 49 6.48 -6.07 -13.63
N ALA A 50 5.30 -6.65 -13.79
CA ALA A 50 4.04 -5.93 -13.63
C ALA A 50 3.82 -5.48 -12.19
N MET A 51 4.15 -6.33 -11.22
CA MET A 51 4.05 -6.01 -9.80
C MET A 51 4.98 -4.85 -9.40
N LEU A 52 6.25 -4.90 -9.83
CA LEU A 52 7.25 -3.88 -9.48
C LEU A 52 6.98 -2.55 -10.19
N ASN A 53 6.50 -2.57 -11.44
CA ASN A 53 6.03 -1.35 -12.11
C ASN A 53 4.81 -0.75 -11.40
N ARG A 54 3.88 -1.59 -10.93
CA ARG A 54 2.74 -1.12 -10.13
C ARG A 54 3.18 -0.48 -8.82
N LEU A 55 4.17 -1.06 -8.13
CA LEU A 55 4.80 -0.46 -6.94
C LEU A 55 5.41 0.90 -7.29
N LEU A 56 6.25 0.97 -8.33
CA LEU A 56 6.88 2.22 -8.78
C LEU A 56 5.86 3.33 -9.06
N ALA A 57 4.73 3.01 -9.70
CA ALA A 57 3.66 3.96 -9.96
C ALA A 57 3.04 4.52 -8.66
N VAL A 58 2.82 3.67 -7.65
CA VAL A 58 2.34 4.11 -6.31
C VAL A 58 3.38 5.03 -5.65
N GLU A 59 4.64 4.59 -5.62
CA GLU A 59 5.74 5.35 -5.00
C GLU A 59 5.80 6.76 -5.58
N ARG A 60 5.86 6.89 -6.90
CA ARG A 60 5.93 8.18 -7.59
C ARG A 60 4.71 9.05 -7.30
N HIS A 61 3.52 8.46 -7.33
CA HIS A 61 2.27 9.19 -7.12
C HIS A 61 2.19 9.81 -5.71
N TYR A 62 2.46 9.03 -4.66
CA TYR A 62 2.41 9.54 -3.29
C TYR A 62 3.58 10.45 -2.96
N LEU A 63 4.77 10.13 -3.46
CA LEU A 63 5.95 10.97 -3.24
C LEU A 63 5.78 12.35 -3.88
N ASP A 64 5.28 12.42 -5.12
CA ASP A 64 4.96 13.70 -5.79
C ASP A 64 3.92 14.50 -4.99
N ALA A 65 2.87 13.85 -4.46
CA ALA A 65 1.88 14.54 -3.64
C ALA A 65 2.48 15.12 -2.34
N MET A 66 3.30 14.34 -1.63
CA MET A 66 3.97 14.78 -0.39
C MET A 66 4.99 15.88 -0.64
N GLU A 67 5.84 15.75 -1.67
CA GLU A 67 6.82 16.76 -2.04
C GLU A 67 6.15 18.08 -2.42
N ARG A 68 5.08 18.03 -3.24
CA ARG A 68 4.32 19.23 -3.61
C ARG A 68 3.71 19.92 -2.39
N ALA A 69 3.09 19.16 -1.50
CA ALA A 69 2.50 19.74 -0.28
C ALA A 69 3.57 20.41 0.60
N CYS A 70 4.74 19.78 0.78
CA CYS A 70 5.85 20.37 1.54
C CYS A 70 6.44 21.62 0.87
N GLN A 71 6.31 21.74 -0.45
CA GLN A 71 6.72 22.90 -1.25
C GLN A 71 5.61 23.96 -1.39
N GLY A 72 4.43 23.76 -0.80
CA GLY A 72 3.27 24.65 -0.95
C GLY A 72 2.69 24.67 -2.38
N ARG A 73 2.96 23.64 -3.18
CA ARG A 73 2.48 23.52 -4.57
C ARG A 73 1.12 22.83 -4.62
N ALA A 74 0.31 23.22 -5.60
CA ALA A 74 -0.97 22.57 -5.87
C ALA A 74 -0.79 21.07 -6.21
N PRO A 75 -1.81 20.22 -5.96
CA PRO A 75 -1.79 18.82 -6.35
C PRO A 75 -1.52 18.61 -7.85
N ASN A 76 -0.97 17.46 -8.21
CA ASN A 76 -0.65 17.16 -9.60
C ASN A 76 -1.89 16.77 -10.40
N GLU A 77 -2.35 17.65 -11.29
CA GLU A 77 -3.49 17.36 -12.17
C GLU A 77 -3.20 16.23 -13.17
N ARG A 78 -1.91 16.01 -13.51
CA ARG A 78 -1.46 14.98 -14.46
C ARG A 78 -1.00 13.69 -13.79
N TRP A 79 -1.44 13.44 -12.55
CA TRP A 79 -1.04 12.27 -11.76
C TRP A 79 -1.28 10.92 -12.45
N ARG A 80 -2.25 10.84 -13.37
CA ARG A 80 -2.54 9.63 -14.17
C ARG A 80 -1.33 9.15 -14.96
N GLY A 81 -0.44 10.05 -15.37
CA GLY A 81 0.78 9.71 -16.10
C GLY A 81 1.78 8.85 -15.31
N PHE A 82 1.59 8.69 -13.98
CA PHE A 82 2.37 7.71 -13.22
C PHE A 82 1.92 6.26 -13.45
N PHE A 83 0.69 6.06 -13.94
CA PHE A 83 0.06 4.75 -14.13
C PHE A 83 -0.09 4.38 -15.62
N ASP A 84 0.29 5.28 -16.53
CA ASP A 84 0.17 5.11 -17.96
C ASP A 84 1.48 5.56 -18.67
N PRO A 85 2.22 4.63 -19.32
CA PRO A 85 1.92 3.20 -19.46
C PRO A 85 1.99 2.46 -18.12
N ALA A 86 1.31 1.31 -18.02
CA ALA A 86 1.26 0.52 -16.80
C ALA A 86 2.61 -0.12 -16.41
N GLU A 87 3.46 -0.40 -17.40
CA GLU A 87 4.78 -1.00 -17.20
C GLU A 87 5.86 -0.17 -17.92
N PRO A 88 6.19 1.04 -17.42
CA PRO A 88 7.12 1.95 -18.08
C PRO A 88 8.57 1.44 -18.08
N CYS A 89 8.92 0.55 -17.17
CA CYS A 89 10.24 -0.08 -17.11
C CYS A 89 10.15 -1.52 -17.64
N GLY A 90 10.91 -1.80 -18.70
CA GLY A 90 10.96 -3.10 -19.38
C GLY A 90 11.89 -4.09 -18.67
N THR A 91 12.92 -3.60 -17.98
CA THR A 91 13.95 -4.44 -17.34
C THR A 91 13.99 -4.29 -15.83
N CYS A 92 14.52 -5.30 -15.13
CA CYS A 92 14.75 -5.21 -13.68
C CYS A 92 15.77 -4.11 -13.33
N THR A 93 16.75 -3.86 -14.19
CA THR A 93 17.74 -2.79 -14.01
C THR A 93 17.09 -1.40 -14.05
N GLU A 94 16.21 -1.15 -15.02
CA GLU A 94 15.44 0.10 -15.10
C GLU A 94 14.55 0.29 -13.87
N LEU A 95 13.85 -0.76 -13.44
CA LEU A 95 13.03 -0.72 -12.21
C LEU A 95 13.88 -0.44 -10.97
N ALA A 96 15.05 -1.06 -10.86
CA ALA A 96 15.93 -0.87 -9.73
C ALA A 96 16.44 0.57 -9.65
N ALA A 97 16.83 1.15 -10.78
CA ALA A 97 17.22 2.55 -10.86
C ALA A 97 16.06 3.49 -10.51
N ALA A 98 14.87 3.22 -11.05
CA ALA A 98 13.69 4.06 -10.83
C ALA A 98 13.17 4.02 -9.37
N LEU A 99 13.22 2.86 -8.71
CA LEU A 99 12.88 2.72 -7.29
C LEU A 99 13.97 3.32 -6.39
N ALA A 100 15.25 3.19 -6.76
CA ALA A 100 16.34 3.83 -6.04
C ALA A 100 16.25 5.36 -6.06
N ASP A 101 15.78 5.95 -7.17
CA ASP A 101 15.46 7.38 -7.26
C ASP A 101 14.33 7.77 -6.29
N CYS A 102 13.25 6.98 -6.26
CA CYS A 102 12.15 7.20 -5.31
C CYS A 102 12.63 7.11 -3.85
N ASP A 103 13.46 6.11 -3.52
CA ASP A 103 14.05 5.97 -2.19
C ASP A 103 14.93 7.17 -1.82
N ALA A 104 15.76 7.66 -2.74
CA ALA A 104 16.62 8.82 -2.50
C ALA A 104 15.81 10.10 -2.25
N ARG A 105 14.74 10.30 -3.02
CA ARG A 105 13.80 11.40 -2.86
C ARG A 105 13.01 11.31 -1.56
N LEU A 106 12.50 10.13 -1.19
CA LEU A 106 11.80 9.90 0.08
C LEU A 106 12.73 10.15 1.28
N ILE A 107 13.98 9.70 1.22
CA ILE A 107 14.99 10.01 2.25
C ILE A 107 15.21 11.51 2.36
N THR A 108 15.33 12.21 1.22
CA THR A 108 15.52 13.66 1.19
C THR A 108 14.32 14.38 1.81
N LEU A 109 13.09 14.00 1.43
CA LEU A 109 11.87 14.48 2.04
C LEU A 109 11.93 14.30 3.57
N CYS A 110 12.11 13.07 4.05
CA CYS A 110 12.12 12.76 5.48
C CYS A 110 13.24 13.46 6.27
N ARG A 111 14.39 13.74 5.65
CA ARG A 111 15.49 14.50 6.28
C ARG A 111 15.11 15.94 6.61
N HIS A 112 14.22 16.53 5.83
CA HIS A 112 13.82 17.93 5.98
C HIS A 112 12.54 18.10 6.78
N LEU A 113 11.90 17.02 7.25
CA LEU A 113 10.68 17.10 8.04
C LEU A 113 10.96 17.52 9.48
N ASP A 114 10.13 18.44 9.97
CA ASP A 114 9.98 18.75 11.38
C ASP A 114 8.59 18.35 11.91
N ALA A 115 8.37 18.55 13.22
CA ALA A 115 7.13 18.19 13.87
C ALA A 115 5.90 18.95 13.32
N SER A 116 6.08 20.16 12.79
CA SER A 116 5.00 20.97 12.20
C SER A 116 4.66 20.48 10.79
N GLN A 117 5.66 20.16 9.98
CA GLN A 117 5.48 19.66 8.62
C GLN A 117 4.77 18.31 8.59
N LEU A 118 5.01 17.46 9.59
CA LEU A 118 4.30 16.18 9.75
C LEU A 118 2.77 16.33 9.87
N ARG A 119 2.27 17.50 10.28
CA ARG A 119 0.83 17.79 10.39
C ARG A 119 0.24 18.44 9.15
N LEU A 120 1.04 18.70 8.11
CA LEU A 120 0.55 19.35 6.89
C LEU A 120 -0.52 18.48 6.22
N PRO A 121 -1.64 19.09 5.76
CA PRO A 121 -2.58 18.41 4.91
C PRO A 121 -1.97 18.23 3.52
N VAL A 122 -1.99 17.00 3.04
CA VAL A 122 -1.52 16.60 1.71
C VAL A 122 -2.72 16.14 0.92
N THR A 123 -3.05 16.86 -0.15
CA THR A 123 -4.14 16.50 -1.05
C THR A 123 -3.63 15.57 -2.15
N VAL A 124 -4.11 14.32 -2.12
CA VAL A 124 -3.78 13.28 -3.09
C VAL A 124 -4.91 13.19 -4.14
N PRO A 125 -4.63 13.48 -5.42
CA PRO A 125 -5.59 13.27 -6.51
C PRO A 125 -5.97 11.80 -6.69
N ARG A 126 -7.26 11.50 -6.92
CA ARG A 126 -7.76 10.14 -7.16
C ARG A 126 -8.91 10.15 -8.17
N GLU A 127 -9.28 8.98 -8.65
CA GLU A 127 -10.45 8.77 -9.53
C GLU A 127 -11.74 9.34 -8.93
N ARG A 128 -12.00 9.05 -7.65
CA ARG A 128 -13.21 9.48 -6.94
C ARG A 128 -13.09 10.89 -6.34
N GLY A 129 -12.21 11.71 -6.91
CA GLY A 129 -11.90 13.05 -6.45
C GLY A 129 -10.72 13.12 -5.48
N PRO A 130 -10.08 14.30 -5.34
CA PRO A 130 -8.95 14.51 -4.43
C PRO A 130 -9.32 14.24 -2.97
N ARG A 131 -8.38 13.69 -2.20
CA ARG A 131 -8.54 13.45 -0.75
C ARG A 131 -7.36 14.02 0.01
N ALA A 132 -7.64 14.76 1.08
CA ALA A 132 -6.64 15.30 1.98
C ALA A 132 -6.38 14.35 3.15
N GLU A 133 -5.12 14.18 3.53
CA GLU A 133 -4.68 13.46 4.72
C GLU A 133 -3.42 14.10 5.28
N ARG A 134 -3.13 13.91 6.57
CA ARG A 134 -1.91 14.42 7.19
C ARG A 134 -0.67 13.68 6.67
N LEU A 135 0.42 14.42 6.50
CA LEU A 135 1.69 13.88 6.00
C LEU A 135 2.20 12.69 6.83
N ASP A 136 2.15 12.75 8.16
CA ASP A 136 2.57 11.64 9.02
C ASP A 136 1.78 10.35 8.78
N ARG A 137 0.46 10.44 8.61
CA ARG A 137 -0.39 9.29 8.30
C ARG A 137 -0.13 8.74 6.91
N LEU A 138 0.07 9.60 5.91
CA LEU A 138 0.46 9.17 4.56
C LEU A 138 1.80 8.44 4.57
N LEU A 139 2.79 8.92 5.34
CA LEU A 139 4.08 8.24 5.47
C LEU A 139 3.91 6.85 6.09
N VAL A 140 3.14 6.71 7.17
CA VAL A 140 2.83 5.40 7.77
C VAL A 140 2.21 4.46 6.76
N GLN A 141 1.23 4.94 5.99
CA GLN A 141 0.54 4.14 4.97
C GLN A 141 1.46 3.75 3.82
N LEU A 142 2.31 4.67 3.35
CA LEU A 142 3.30 4.38 2.31
C LEU A 142 4.27 3.29 2.77
N PHE A 143 4.82 3.41 3.98
CA PHE A 143 5.72 2.39 4.53
C PHE A 143 5.03 1.03 4.69
N ARG A 144 3.77 0.99 5.12
CA ARG A 144 2.99 -0.25 5.19
C ARG A 144 2.79 -0.86 3.81
N HIS A 145 2.38 -0.05 2.83
CA HIS A 145 2.20 -0.50 1.45
C HIS A 145 3.49 -1.10 0.87
N GLN A 146 4.63 -0.46 1.14
CA GLN A 146 5.96 -0.94 0.73
C GLN A 146 6.31 -2.29 1.36
N ASP A 147 6.12 -2.44 2.68
CA ASP A 147 6.36 -3.70 3.39
C ASP A 147 5.49 -4.83 2.80
N GLU A 148 4.20 -4.56 2.58
CA GLU A 148 3.28 -5.51 1.97
C GLU A 148 3.70 -5.91 0.56
N GLN A 149 4.00 -4.94 -0.33
CA GLN A 149 4.39 -5.26 -1.70
C GLN A 149 5.68 -6.07 -1.73
N ARG A 150 6.68 -5.73 -0.90
CA ARG A 150 7.90 -6.56 -0.79
C ARG A 150 7.58 -7.98 -0.34
N GLY A 151 6.72 -8.14 0.67
CA GLY A 151 6.26 -9.46 1.12
C GLY A 151 5.64 -10.28 -0.02
N ARG A 152 4.82 -9.63 -0.87
CA ARG A 152 4.25 -10.27 -2.05
C ARG A 152 5.31 -10.67 -3.08
N VAL A 153 6.28 -9.79 -3.38
CA VAL A 153 7.38 -10.11 -4.30
C VAL A 153 8.22 -11.28 -3.76
N HIS A 154 8.54 -11.28 -2.46
CA HIS A 154 9.24 -12.41 -1.82
C HIS A 154 8.48 -13.73 -1.97
N ALA A 155 7.16 -13.72 -1.78
CA ALA A 155 6.36 -14.93 -1.97
C ALA A 155 6.30 -15.38 -3.44
N MET A 156 6.23 -14.44 -4.40
CA MET A 156 6.33 -14.75 -5.83
C MET A 156 7.69 -15.36 -6.20
N LEU A 157 8.79 -14.86 -5.64
CA LEU A 157 10.14 -15.42 -5.82
C LEU A 157 10.26 -16.83 -5.24
N ALA A 158 9.57 -17.11 -4.13
CA ALA A 158 9.49 -18.44 -3.52
C ALA A 158 8.53 -19.42 -4.23
N GLY A 159 7.97 -19.04 -5.38
CA GLY A 159 7.03 -19.87 -6.15
C GLY A 159 5.66 -20.05 -5.49
N ARG A 160 5.32 -19.24 -4.49
CA ARG A 160 4.02 -19.31 -3.80
C ARG A 160 3.01 -18.42 -4.50
N ALA A 161 1.81 -18.95 -4.73
CA ALA A 161 0.69 -18.12 -5.15
C ALA A 161 0.33 -17.14 -4.03
N VAL A 162 0.23 -15.85 -4.37
CA VAL A 162 -0.15 -14.79 -3.43
C VAL A 162 -1.57 -14.36 -3.75
N PRO A 163 -2.57 -14.73 -2.94
CA PRO A 163 -3.93 -14.22 -3.11
C PRO A 163 -3.92 -12.70 -2.93
N ARG A 164 -4.81 -11.99 -3.65
CA ARG A 164 -5.06 -10.57 -3.39
C ARG A 164 -5.69 -10.49 -1.99
N PRO A 165 -5.03 -9.90 -0.97
CA PRO A 165 -5.76 -9.59 0.26
C PRO A 165 -6.91 -8.63 -0.11
N PRO A 166 -8.04 -8.65 0.64
CA PRO A 166 -9.11 -7.68 0.42
C PRO A 166 -8.51 -6.26 0.41
N PRO A 167 -9.06 -5.34 -0.41
CA PRO A 167 -8.52 -3.99 -0.49
C PRO A 167 -8.48 -3.40 0.92
N ASP A 168 -7.33 -2.80 1.28
CA ASP A 168 -7.23 -2.00 2.48
C ASP A 168 -8.35 -0.96 2.51
N GLU A 169 -8.84 -0.63 3.71
CA GLU A 169 -9.61 0.59 3.92
C GLU A 169 -8.91 1.75 3.17
N PRO A 170 -9.67 2.56 2.41
CA PRO A 170 -9.09 3.58 1.56
C PRO A 170 -8.17 4.49 2.38
N PHE A 171 -7.04 4.79 1.75
CA PHE A 171 -5.88 5.60 2.16
C PHE A 171 -6.14 6.86 3.02
N CYS A 172 -7.38 7.32 3.26
CA CYS A 172 -7.65 8.58 3.97
C CYS A 172 -8.93 8.57 4.84
N ASP A 173 -9.59 7.43 5.09
CA ASP A 173 -10.85 7.45 5.87
C ASP A 173 -10.64 7.41 7.39
N GLY A 174 -9.39 7.52 7.86
CA GLY A 174 -9.08 7.66 9.29
C GLY A 174 -9.60 6.54 10.20
N GLY A 175 -9.98 5.38 9.63
CA GLY A 175 -10.61 4.26 10.34
C GLY A 175 -12.06 4.53 10.76
N ALA A 176 -12.79 5.43 10.10
CA ALA A 176 -14.18 5.72 10.44
C ALA A 176 -15.08 4.48 10.36
N ALA A 177 -14.90 3.64 9.34
CA ALA A 177 -15.66 2.40 9.20
C ALA A 177 -15.30 1.35 10.28
N TRP A 178 -14.06 1.34 10.79
CA TRP A 178 -13.69 0.52 11.95
C TRP A 178 -14.40 0.93 13.24
N ARG A 179 -14.61 2.25 13.47
CA ARG A 179 -15.32 2.74 14.67
C ARG A 179 -16.78 2.30 14.69
N GLU A 180 -17.42 2.28 13.52
CA GLU A 180 -18.81 1.83 13.37
C GLU A 180 -18.92 0.30 13.49
N GLY A 181 -17.93 -0.46 12.99
CA GLY A 181 -17.89 -1.92 13.11
C GLY A 181 -17.56 -2.45 14.50
N ALA A 182 -16.71 -1.76 15.27
CA ALA A 182 -16.32 -2.18 16.62
C ALA A 182 -17.46 -2.04 17.65
N ALA A 183 -18.42 -1.14 17.42
CA ALA A 183 -19.65 -1.02 18.21
C ALA A 183 -20.60 -2.22 18.02
N LYS A 184 -20.31 -3.09 17.05
CA LYS A 184 -21.13 -4.26 16.68
C LYS A 184 -20.35 -5.58 16.80
N ALA A 185 -19.42 -5.67 17.75
CA ALA A 185 -18.90 -6.97 18.18
C ALA A 185 -20.02 -7.76 18.88
N PRO A 186 -20.22 -9.05 18.55
CA PRO A 186 -21.22 -9.86 19.23
C PRO A 186 -20.81 -10.04 20.70
N GLY A 187 -21.69 -9.59 21.59
CA GLY A 187 -21.54 -9.76 23.02
C GLY A 187 -21.42 -11.24 23.39
N SER A 188 -20.56 -11.48 24.38
CA SER A 188 -20.53 -12.68 25.19
C SER A 188 -21.93 -12.96 25.76
N GLY A 189 -22.64 -13.91 25.15
CA GLY A 189 -23.84 -14.52 25.70
C GLY A 189 -23.51 -15.96 26.08
N ALA A 190 -23.40 -16.20 27.38
CA ALA A 190 -23.36 -17.54 27.96
C ALA A 190 -24.72 -18.24 27.76
N ASP A 191 -24.66 -19.57 27.71
CA ASP A 191 -25.72 -20.56 27.97
C ASP A 191 -27.16 -20.25 27.56
N GLU A 192 -27.68 -21.01 26.59
CA GLU A 192 -28.87 -21.83 26.82
C GLU A 192 -28.95 -22.97 25.78
N ALA A 193 -29.14 -24.19 26.27
CA ALA A 193 -29.31 -25.41 25.49
C ALA A 193 -30.65 -25.43 24.74
N PRO A 194 -30.79 -26.19 23.64
CA PRO A 194 -32.02 -26.19 22.85
C PRO A 194 -33.08 -27.08 23.49
N SER A 195 -34.22 -26.50 23.87
CA SER A 195 -35.46 -27.23 24.16
C SER A 195 -36.24 -27.46 22.85
N ALA A 196 -36.47 -28.73 22.54
CA ALA A 196 -37.27 -29.19 21.41
C ALA A 196 -38.78 -29.15 21.70
N SER A 197 -39.56 -28.63 20.76
CA SER A 197 -41.00 -28.88 20.47
C SER A 197 -41.45 -27.75 19.54
N GLY A 198 -42.16 -27.90 18.44
CA GLY A 198 -43.00 -28.94 17.86
C GLY A 198 -43.98 -28.22 16.91
N ASP A 199 -44.46 -28.93 15.89
CA ASP A 199 -45.59 -28.61 15.00
C ASP A 199 -45.49 -27.50 13.91
N GLY A 200 -45.48 -27.99 12.66
CA GLY A 200 -46.65 -27.79 11.77
C GLY A 200 -46.47 -26.86 10.56
N PRO A 201 -47.09 -27.17 9.39
CA PRO A 201 -46.48 -26.96 8.07
C PRO A 201 -47.13 -25.87 7.21
N GLY A 202 -46.43 -25.38 6.18
CA GLY A 202 -47.03 -24.53 5.15
C GLY A 202 -46.10 -23.97 4.06
N GLN A 203 -46.01 -24.70 2.95
CA GLN A 203 -46.10 -24.27 1.55
C GLN A 203 -45.15 -23.21 0.94
N ASP A 204 -44.47 -23.67 -0.12
CA ASP A 204 -44.34 -23.09 -1.47
C ASP A 204 -43.98 -21.60 -1.65
N LEU A 205 -42.87 -21.33 -2.34
CA LEU A 205 -42.94 -20.95 -3.77
C LEU A 205 -41.55 -20.78 -4.42
N GLN A 206 -41.49 -21.34 -5.62
CA GLN A 206 -40.44 -21.30 -6.63
C GLN A 206 -40.36 -19.95 -7.38
N ARG A 207 -39.22 -19.77 -8.09
CA ARG A 207 -38.95 -18.90 -9.27
C ARG A 207 -38.72 -17.41 -8.96
N ALA A 208 -37.83 -16.68 -9.64
CA ALA A 208 -37.46 -16.77 -11.05
C ALA A 208 -36.12 -16.06 -11.35
N HIS A 209 -35.48 -16.55 -12.42
CA HIS A 209 -34.51 -15.92 -13.34
C HIS A 209 -33.12 -15.50 -12.86
#